data_AF-A0A0B8PQS0-F1
#
_entry.id   AF-A0A0B8PQS0-F1
#
_cell.length_a   1.000
_cell.length_b   1.000
_cell.length_c   1.000
_cell.angle_alpha   90.00
_cell.angle_beta   90.00
_cell.angle_gamma   90.00
#
_symmetry.space_group_name_H-M   'P 1'
#
loop_
_entity.id
_entity.type
_entity.pdbx_description
1 polymer ?
#
loop_
_entity_poly.entity_id
_entity_poly.type
_entity_poly.pdbx_seq_one_letter_code
_entity_poly.pdbx_strand_id
1 'polypeptide(L)'
;MNGLTSEERNALNILCRDDGYTVVNHDLTLLTSNMNSPNFGAITDVLLKSAALVGKELEIEEVPQVTIDKHFSQHNEQATEKQKRQNKTDKNAVYQTLVTLCQTAVDANASDVHVLTSPDSTLFLQRIYGVRRLIKRFHNKNNALNQPLDVGLALIDYIYSTLGSQDIQYTRPANDRFKLPLKVDGEEREFEWRAA
;
A
#
# COMPACT_ATOMS: atom_id res chain seq x y z
N MET A 1 7.48 -22.81 -24.03
CA MET A 1 6.61 -22.71 -22.83
C MET A 1 6.07 -21.30 -22.81
N ASN A 2 4.75 -21.14 -22.95
CA ASN A 2 4.15 -19.81 -22.92
C ASN A 2 4.09 -19.38 -21.44
N GLY A 3 4.86 -18.36 -21.07
CA GLY A 3 4.70 -17.72 -19.77
C GLY A 3 3.51 -16.75 -19.81
N LEU A 4 3.12 -16.23 -18.64
CA LEU A 4 2.17 -15.12 -18.56
C LEU A 4 2.64 -13.97 -19.45
N THR A 5 1.71 -13.41 -20.22
CA THR A 5 1.91 -12.15 -20.94
C THR A 5 2.15 -11.01 -19.94
N SER A 6 2.75 -9.92 -20.41
CA SER A 6 2.98 -8.73 -19.58
C SER A 6 1.68 -8.13 -19.03
N GLU A 7 0.60 -8.20 -19.81
CA GLU A 7 -0.73 -7.71 -19.40
C GLU A 7 -1.33 -8.58 -18.29
N GLU A 8 -1.33 -9.90 -18.45
CA GLU A 8 -1.80 -10.84 -17.42
C GLU A 8 -0.98 -10.72 -16.13
N ARG A 9 0.35 -10.59 -16.24
CA ARG A 9 1.21 -10.41 -15.09
C ARG A 9 0.90 -9.11 -14.34
N ASN A 10 0.65 -8.02 -15.07
CA ASN A 10 0.27 -6.75 -14.45
C ASN A 10 -1.11 -6.84 -13.78
N ALA A 11 -2.09 -7.48 -14.44
CA ALA A 11 -3.41 -7.71 -13.88
C ALA A 11 -3.35 -8.55 -12.60
N LEU A 12 -2.58 -9.64 -12.60
CA LEU A 12 -2.37 -10.50 -11.43
C LEU A 12 -1.68 -9.75 -10.30
N ASN A 13 -0.65 -8.96 -10.58
CA ASN A 13 0.01 -8.16 -9.55
C ASN A 13 -0.94 -7.15 -8.89
N ILE A 14 -1.81 -6.51 -9.69
CA ILE A 14 -2.83 -5.59 -9.15
C ILE A 14 -3.84 -6.37 -8.29
N LEU A 15 -4.36 -7.49 -8.78
CA LEU A 15 -5.34 -8.30 -8.05
C LEU A 15 -4.76 -8.87 -6.76
N CYS A 16 -3.54 -9.41 -6.79
CA CYS A 16 -2.84 -9.93 -5.60
C CYS A 16 -2.61 -8.83 -4.57
N ARG A 17 -2.18 -7.65 -5.00
CA ARG A 17 -1.99 -6.49 -4.11
C ARG A 17 -3.32 -5.96 -3.56
N ASP A 18 -4.38 -5.96 -4.37
CA ASP A 18 -5.71 -5.53 -3.92
C ASP A 18 -6.33 -6.57 -2.96
N ASP A 19 -5.97 -7.85 -3.12
CA ASP A 19 -6.36 -8.94 -2.23
C ASP A 19 -5.63 -8.87 -0.88
N GLY A 20 -4.30 -8.79 -0.89
CA GLY A 20 -3.44 -8.76 0.30
C GLY A 20 -3.25 -10.12 1.00
N TYR A 21 -3.98 -11.16 0.60
CA TYR A 21 -3.89 -12.51 1.17
C TYR A 21 -3.34 -13.53 0.18
N THR A 22 -3.23 -13.16 -1.10
CA THR A 22 -2.93 -14.10 -2.18
C THR A 22 -1.81 -13.56 -3.06
N VAL A 23 -0.85 -14.41 -3.40
CA VAL A 23 0.23 -14.13 -4.36
C VAL A 23 0.39 -15.29 -5.34
N VAL A 24 0.96 -15.00 -6.51
CA VAL A 24 1.26 -16.01 -7.53
C VAL A 24 2.78 -16.11 -7.66
N ASN A 25 3.30 -17.33 -7.47
CA ASN A 25 4.72 -17.61 -7.62
C ASN A 25 5.16 -17.74 -9.09
N HIS A 26 6.48 -17.78 -9.31
CA HIS A 26 7.06 -17.86 -10.65
C HIS A 26 6.70 -19.14 -11.43
N ASP A 27 6.36 -20.21 -10.73
CA ASP A 27 5.88 -21.49 -11.25
C ASP A 27 4.38 -21.50 -11.54
N LEU A 28 3.68 -20.39 -11.30
CA LEU A 28 2.23 -20.23 -11.40
C LEU A 28 1.43 -20.90 -10.27
N THR A 29 2.10 -21.27 -9.17
CA THR A 29 1.45 -21.73 -7.94
C THR A 29 0.82 -20.55 -7.21
N LEU A 30 -0.41 -20.72 -6.75
CA LEU A 30 -1.15 -19.69 -6.03
C LEU A 30 -0.99 -19.92 -4.52
N LEU A 31 -0.28 -19.03 -3.86
CA LEU A 31 -0.13 -19.04 -2.41
C LEU A 31 -1.21 -18.15 -1.80
N THR A 32 -1.97 -18.65 -0.83
CA THR A 32 -2.95 -17.83 -0.12
C THR A 32 -2.92 -18.09 1.38
N SER A 33 -3.17 -17.05 2.18
CA SER A 33 -3.44 -17.17 3.61
C SER A 33 -4.93 -17.14 3.95
N ASN A 34 -5.79 -16.96 2.95
CA ASN A 34 -7.25 -16.90 3.11
C ASN A 34 -7.97 -17.26 1.80
N MET A 35 -8.47 -18.49 1.70
CA MET A 35 -9.24 -18.98 0.55
C MET A 35 -10.56 -18.21 0.29
N ASN A 36 -11.03 -17.44 1.26
CA ASN A 36 -12.24 -16.61 1.16
C ASN A 36 -11.92 -15.13 0.93
N SER A 37 -10.69 -14.79 0.53
CA SER A 37 -10.32 -13.40 0.30
C SER A 37 -11.09 -12.80 -0.90
N PRO A 38 -11.35 -11.48 -0.90
CA PRO A 38 -12.29 -10.86 -1.83
C PRO A 38 -11.95 -11.03 -3.30
N ASN A 39 -10.66 -11.11 -3.64
CA ASN A 39 -10.19 -11.24 -5.01
C ASN A 39 -9.62 -12.62 -5.33
N PHE A 40 -9.66 -13.58 -4.38
CA PHE A 40 -9.14 -14.93 -4.60
C PHE A 40 -9.66 -15.52 -5.91
N GLY A 41 -10.98 -15.58 -6.08
CA GLY A 41 -11.60 -16.12 -7.29
C GLY A 41 -11.24 -15.36 -8.57
N ALA A 42 -11.05 -14.03 -8.50
CA ALA A 42 -10.63 -13.23 -9.65
C ALA A 42 -9.17 -13.53 -10.05
N ILE A 43 -8.29 -13.76 -9.08
CA ILE A 43 -6.89 -14.17 -9.31
C ILE A 43 -6.86 -15.55 -9.96
N THR A 44 -7.62 -16.51 -9.40
CA THR A 44 -7.78 -17.86 -9.95
C THR A 44 -8.27 -17.82 -11.40
N ASP A 45 -9.28 -16.99 -11.69
CA ASP A 45 -9.86 -16.84 -13.02
C ASP A 45 -8.86 -16.35 -14.06
N VAL A 46 -8.01 -15.38 -13.71
CA VAL A 46 -6.98 -14.86 -14.63
C VAL A 46 -5.94 -15.94 -14.94
N LEU A 47 -5.53 -16.71 -13.93
CA LEU A 47 -4.59 -17.83 -14.12
C LEU A 47 -5.19 -18.94 -14.99
N LEU A 48 -6.41 -19.39 -14.69
CA LEU A 48 -7.07 -20.46 -15.45
C LEU A 48 -7.38 -20.08 -16.91
N LYS A 49 -7.60 -18.79 -17.18
CA LYS A 49 -7.82 -18.28 -18.55
C LYS A 49 -6.50 -18.05 -19.31
N SER A 50 -5.36 -18.10 -18.63
CA SER A 50 -4.08 -17.86 -19.27
C SER A 50 -3.62 -19.05 -20.12
N ALA A 51 -3.03 -18.73 -21.28
CA ALA A 51 -2.37 -19.72 -22.12
C ALA A 51 -1.22 -20.46 -21.40
N ALA A 52 -0.71 -19.90 -20.30
CA ALA A 52 0.38 -20.47 -19.51
C ALA A 52 -0.03 -21.71 -18.68
N LEU A 53 -1.32 -21.85 -18.37
CA LEU A 53 -1.90 -22.95 -17.60
C LEU A 53 -2.73 -23.93 -18.47
N VAL A 54 -2.75 -23.76 -19.79
CA VAL A 54 -3.46 -24.68 -20.69
C VAL A 54 -2.90 -26.10 -20.55
N GLY A 55 -3.76 -27.03 -20.11
CA GLY A 55 -3.41 -28.43 -19.88
C GLY A 55 -2.68 -28.71 -18.56
N LYS A 56 -2.61 -27.74 -17.64
CA LYS A 56 -2.07 -27.90 -16.29
C LYS A 56 -3.15 -27.62 -15.25
N GLU A 57 -3.09 -28.34 -14.13
CA GLU A 57 -3.93 -28.03 -12.98
C GLU A 57 -3.34 -26.84 -12.22
N LEU A 58 -4.20 -25.98 -11.68
CA LEU A 58 -3.76 -24.86 -10.86
C LEU A 58 -3.45 -25.37 -9.46
N GLU A 59 -2.18 -25.31 -9.07
CA GLU A 59 -1.76 -25.63 -7.71
C GLU A 59 -2.06 -24.44 -6.78
N ILE A 60 -2.72 -24.74 -5.67
CA ILE A 60 -3.08 -23.77 -4.62
C ILE A 60 -2.49 -24.28 -3.31
N GLU A 61 -1.70 -23.44 -2.64
CA GLU A 61 -1.08 -23.75 -1.35
C GLU A 61 -1.55 -22.74 -0.29
N GLU A 62 -2.07 -23.26 0.82
CA GLU A 62 -2.44 -22.43 1.97
C GLU A 62 -1.21 -22.18 2.85
N VAL A 63 -0.81 -20.92 2.98
CA VAL A 63 0.40 -20.49 3.69
C VAL A 63 0.07 -19.45 4.77
N PRO A 64 0.90 -19.31 5.82
CA PRO A 64 0.72 -18.24 6.81
C PRO A 64 0.81 -16.84 6.18
N GLN A 65 0.06 -15.86 6.71
CA GLN A 65 0.08 -14.46 6.24
C GLN A 65 1.50 -13.87 6.17
N VAL A 66 2.37 -14.20 7.12
CA VAL A 66 3.77 -13.74 7.13
C VAL A 66 4.55 -14.16 5.87
N THR A 67 4.18 -15.27 5.22
CA THR A 67 4.77 -15.71 3.94
C THR A 67 4.30 -14.81 2.79
N ILE A 68 3.01 -14.46 2.77
CA ILE A 68 2.42 -13.52 1.81
C ILE A 68 3.07 -12.14 1.94
N ASP A 69 3.20 -11.64 3.17
CA ASP A 69 3.83 -10.35 3.46
C ASP A 69 5.29 -10.33 3.00
N LYS A 70 6.03 -11.41 3.26
CA LYS A 70 7.40 -11.58 2.75
C LYS A 70 7.47 -11.56 1.23
N HIS A 71 6.51 -12.12 0.51
CA HIS A 71 6.50 -12.04 -0.96
C HIS A 71 6.31 -10.59 -1.45
N PHE A 72 5.43 -9.82 -0.81
CA PHE A 72 5.27 -8.40 -1.12
C PHE A 72 6.51 -7.58 -0.75
N SER A 73 7.17 -7.91 0.38
CA SER A 73 8.42 -7.28 0.79
C SER A 73 9.62 -7.71 -0.08
N GLN A 74 9.69 -8.96 -0.53
CA GLN A 74 10.77 -9.46 -1.39
C GLN A 74 10.72 -8.88 -2.80
N HIS A 75 9.53 -8.52 -3.28
CA HIS A 75 9.39 -7.69 -4.47
C HIS A 75 9.99 -6.28 -4.29
N ASN A 76 10.28 -5.86 -3.05
CA ASN A 76 11.06 -4.68 -2.67
C ASN A 76 12.53 -4.98 -2.25
N GLU A 77 12.93 -6.24 -1.99
CA GLU A 77 14.22 -6.60 -1.37
C GLU A 77 15.35 -7.04 -2.34
N GLN A 78 15.34 -6.64 -3.62
CA GLN A 78 16.60 -6.52 -4.40
C GLN A 78 17.41 -5.26 -4.00
N ALA A 79 17.27 -4.80 -2.77
CA ALA A 79 17.67 -3.46 -2.32
C ALA A 79 18.85 -3.44 -1.31
N THR A 80 19.44 -4.58 -0.97
CA THR A 80 20.40 -4.63 0.13
C THR A 80 21.83 -4.17 -0.23
N GLU A 81 22.16 -3.96 -1.51
CA GLU A 81 23.40 -3.28 -1.95
C GLU A 81 23.16 -1.85 -2.50
N LYS A 82 21.89 -1.40 -2.59
CA LYS A 82 21.49 -0.08 -3.11
C LYS A 82 21.26 0.99 -2.03
N GLN A 83 21.52 0.71 -0.77
CA GLN A 83 21.15 1.58 0.37
C GLN A 83 21.70 3.03 0.31
N LYS A 84 22.75 3.33 -0.45
CA LYS A 84 23.22 4.72 -0.65
C LYS A 84 22.52 5.48 -1.78
N ARG A 85 21.88 4.81 -2.74
CA ARG A 85 21.06 5.44 -3.80
C ARG A 85 19.55 5.41 -3.47
N GLN A 86 19.13 4.49 -2.61
CA GLN A 86 17.72 4.27 -2.22
C GLN A 86 17.12 5.39 -1.34
N ASN A 87 17.92 6.04 -0.49
CA ASN A 87 17.43 7.10 0.42
C ASN A 87 16.75 8.31 -0.28
N LYS A 88 17.01 8.56 -1.57
CA LYS A 88 16.29 9.58 -2.34
C LYS A 88 14.99 9.05 -2.95
N THR A 89 14.97 7.79 -3.37
CA THR A 89 13.83 7.15 -4.01
C THR A 89 12.76 6.78 -3.00
N ASP A 90 13.16 6.26 -1.82
CA ASP A 90 12.23 5.87 -0.76
C ASP A 90 11.62 7.11 -0.08
N LYS A 91 12.42 8.16 0.16
CA LYS A 91 11.89 9.46 0.59
C LYS A 91 10.89 10.03 -0.41
N ASN A 92 11.12 9.82 -1.71
CA ASN A 92 10.16 10.22 -2.72
C ASN A 92 8.89 9.35 -2.66
N ALA A 93 9.01 8.03 -2.51
CA ALA A 93 7.85 7.14 -2.40
C ALA A 93 6.98 7.45 -1.16
N VAL A 94 7.59 7.63 0.01
CA VAL A 94 6.87 8.01 1.24
C VAL A 94 6.23 9.39 1.10
N TYR A 95 6.96 10.36 0.53
CA TYR A 95 6.41 11.67 0.21
C TYR A 95 5.20 11.58 -0.73
N GLN A 96 5.28 10.80 -1.81
CA GLN A 96 4.17 10.61 -2.74
C GLN A 96 2.97 9.94 -2.06
N THR A 97 3.20 8.97 -1.17
CA THR A 97 2.13 8.35 -0.38
C THR A 97 1.48 9.38 0.54
N LEU A 98 2.27 10.21 1.23
CA LEU A 98 1.75 11.28 2.08
C LEU A 98 0.93 12.30 1.28
N VAL A 99 1.46 12.79 0.15
CA VAL A 99 0.75 13.70 -0.76
C VAL A 99 -0.55 13.07 -1.25
N THR A 100 -0.51 11.80 -1.66
CA THR A 100 -1.67 11.05 -2.13
C THR A 100 -2.74 10.93 -1.03
N LEU A 101 -2.34 10.62 0.21
CA LEU A 101 -3.22 10.52 1.36
C LEU A 101 -3.87 11.87 1.68
N CYS A 102 -3.07 12.94 1.78
CA CYS A 102 -3.55 14.29 2.06
C CYS A 102 -4.46 14.82 0.94
N GLN A 103 -4.12 14.56 -0.33
CA GLN A 103 -4.97 14.91 -1.47
C GLN A 103 -6.31 14.18 -1.41
N THR A 104 -6.31 12.89 -1.06
CA THR A 104 -7.54 12.09 -0.90
C THR A 104 -8.48 12.74 0.12
N ALA A 105 -7.92 13.25 1.22
CA ALA A 105 -8.68 13.93 2.26
C ALA A 105 -9.20 15.30 1.82
N VAL A 106 -8.39 16.10 1.12
CA VAL A 106 -8.81 17.39 0.55
C VAL A 106 -9.94 17.20 -0.46
N ASP A 107 -9.80 16.25 -1.39
CA ASP A 107 -10.83 15.94 -2.39
C ASP A 107 -12.16 15.53 -1.74
N ALA A 108 -12.09 14.84 -0.59
CA ALA A 108 -13.25 14.40 0.17
C ALA A 108 -13.79 15.46 1.16
N ASN A 109 -13.19 16.65 1.20
CA ASN A 109 -13.47 17.71 2.17
C ASN A 109 -13.44 17.20 3.63
N ALA A 110 -12.43 16.37 3.94
CA ALA A 110 -12.26 15.79 5.26
C ALA A 110 -11.58 16.77 6.23
N SER A 111 -11.99 16.75 7.50
CA SER A 111 -11.38 17.57 8.55
C SER A 111 -10.07 16.97 9.06
N ASP A 112 -9.97 15.65 9.09
CA ASP A 112 -8.85 14.92 9.68
C ASP A 112 -8.57 13.65 8.88
N VAL A 113 -7.32 13.21 8.94
CA VAL A 113 -6.87 11.90 8.49
C VAL A 113 -6.32 11.14 9.68
N HIS A 114 -6.61 9.85 9.77
CA HIS A 114 -6.07 8.94 10.76
C HIS A 114 -5.26 7.86 10.07
N VAL A 115 -4.01 7.69 10.51
CA VAL A 115 -3.15 6.57 10.15
C VAL A 115 -3.09 5.66 11.37
N LEU A 116 -3.73 4.50 11.31
CA LEU A 116 -3.75 3.53 12.40
C LEU A 116 -2.86 2.34 12.03
N THR A 117 -1.85 2.07 12.85
CA THR A 117 -0.98 0.91 12.69
C THR A 117 -1.38 -0.19 13.68
N SER A 118 -1.34 -1.43 13.21
CA SER A 118 -1.49 -2.68 13.96
C SER A 118 -0.31 -3.59 13.58
N PRO A 119 -0.01 -4.65 14.35
CA PRO A 119 1.15 -5.51 14.07
C PRO A 119 1.25 -5.99 12.62
N ASP A 120 0.11 -6.22 11.96
CA ASP A 120 0.07 -6.80 10.62
C ASP A 120 -0.41 -5.82 9.53
N SER A 121 -0.84 -4.59 9.88
CA SER A 121 -1.43 -3.68 8.88
C SER A 121 -1.47 -2.21 9.28
N THR A 122 -1.65 -1.37 8.26
CA THR A 122 -1.94 0.06 8.35
C THR A 122 -3.33 0.33 7.77
N LEU A 123 -4.16 1.06 8.52
CA LEU A 123 -5.48 1.51 8.08
C LEU A 123 -5.52 3.03 7.97
N PHE A 124 -6.05 3.51 6.86
CA PHE A 124 -6.26 4.93 6.60
C PHE A 124 -7.74 5.28 6.76
N LEU A 125 -8.04 6.23 7.64
CA LEU A 125 -9.39 6.79 7.79
C LEU A 125 -9.38 8.29 7.58
N GLN A 126 -10.53 8.82 7.18
CA GLN A 126 -10.77 10.25 7.09
C GLN A 126 -12.06 10.62 7.81
N ARG A 127 -12.10 11.80 8.43
CA ARG A 127 -13.29 12.33 9.07
C ARG A 127 -14.02 13.29 8.12
N ILE A 128 -15.24 12.93 7.74
CA ILE A 128 -16.09 13.77 6.89
C ILE A 128 -17.40 14.01 7.63
N TYR A 129 -17.77 15.28 7.79
CA TYR A 129 -18.97 15.69 8.56
C TYR A 129 -19.04 15.06 9.96
N GLY A 130 -17.91 15.02 10.66
CA GLY A 130 -17.82 14.47 12.02
C GLY A 130 -17.69 12.95 12.11
N VAL A 131 -17.90 12.20 11.02
CA VAL A 131 -17.88 10.73 11.01
C VAL A 131 -16.58 10.20 10.44
N ARG A 132 -15.92 9.27 11.14
CA ARG A 132 -14.75 8.54 10.64
C ARG A 132 -15.17 7.52 9.59
N ARG A 133 -14.50 7.54 8.43
CA ARG A 133 -14.75 6.63 7.31
C ARG A 133 -13.44 6.05 6.82
N LEU A 134 -13.44 4.75 6.51
CA LEU A 134 -12.30 4.06 5.94
C LEU A 134 -12.02 4.56 4.51
N ILE A 135 -10.76 4.85 4.20
CA ILE A 135 -10.30 5.13 2.84
C ILE A 135 -10.08 3.80 2.14
N LYS A 136 -10.89 3.48 1.13
CA LYS A 136 -10.74 2.25 0.34
C LYS A 136 -9.76 2.40 -0.82
N ARG A 137 -9.77 3.58 -1.45
CA ARG A 137 -8.86 3.95 -2.53
C ARG A 137 -8.41 5.38 -2.32
N PHE A 138 -7.17 5.64 -2.68
CA PHE A 138 -6.63 6.98 -2.71
C PHE A 138 -7.11 7.77 -3.94
N HIS A 139 -6.89 9.08 -3.92
CA HIS A 139 -7.10 10.02 -5.03
C HIS A 139 -6.55 9.49 -6.37
N ASN A 140 -5.35 8.91 -6.37
CA ASN A 140 -4.71 8.35 -7.56
C ASN A 140 -5.24 6.95 -7.95
N LYS A 141 -6.35 6.51 -7.35
CA LYS A 141 -7.02 5.21 -7.55
C LYS A 141 -6.28 3.98 -7.02
N ASN A 142 -5.09 4.16 -6.44
CA ASN A 142 -4.39 3.07 -5.75
C ASN A 142 -5.20 2.56 -4.55
N ASN A 143 -5.06 1.27 -4.26
CA ASN A 143 -5.69 0.66 -3.10
C ASN A 143 -5.13 1.27 -1.81
N ALA A 144 -6.01 1.58 -0.87
CA ALA A 144 -5.66 2.05 0.48
C ALA A 144 -5.94 0.99 1.55
N LEU A 145 -6.51 -0.15 1.18
CA LEU A 145 -6.72 -1.31 2.04
C LEU A 145 -5.45 -2.17 2.12
N ASN A 146 -5.39 -3.00 3.16
CA ASN A 146 -4.39 -4.04 3.36
C ASN A 146 -2.94 -3.53 3.22
N GLN A 147 -2.69 -2.33 3.71
CA GLN A 147 -1.36 -1.72 3.67
C GLN A 147 -0.50 -2.35 4.76
N PRO A 148 0.77 -2.71 4.51
CA PRO A 148 1.62 -3.30 5.53
C PRO A 148 1.94 -2.28 6.64
N LEU A 149 2.34 -2.76 7.81
CA LEU A 149 2.76 -1.93 8.96
C LEU A 149 3.83 -0.90 8.56
N ASP A 150 4.81 -1.31 7.75
CA ASP A 150 5.94 -0.47 7.35
C ASP A 150 5.51 0.82 6.64
N VAL A 151 4.39 0.81 5.91
CA VAL A 151 3.87 2.03 5.26
C VAL A 151 3.44 3.05 6.31
N GLY A 152 2.74 2.62 7.36
CA GLY A 152 2.31 3.50 8.44
C GLY A 152 3.48 4.04 9.25
N LEU A 153 4.44 3.18 9.62
CA LEU A 153 5.65 3.60 10.34
C LEU A 153 6.50 4.56 9.52
N ALA A 154 6.70 4.29 8.22
CA ALA A 154 7.44 5.17 7.33
C ALA A 154 6.79 6.55 7.21
N LEU A 155 5.46 6.63 7.15
CA LEU A 155 4.73 7.91 7.15
C LEU A 155 4.92 8.67 8.46
N ILE A 156 4.82 7.99 9.60
CA ILE A 156 5.03 8.58 10.94
C ILE A 156 6.44 9.17 11.03
N ASP A 157 7.48 8.40 10.68
CA ASP A 157 8.87 8.85 10.71
C ASP A 157 9.12 10.00 9.75
N TYR A 158 8.52 9.94 8.56
CA TYR A 158 8.67 11.00 7.57
C TYR A 158 8.05 12.30 8.06
N ILE A 159 6.83 12.26 8.61
CA ILE A 159 6.14 13.43 9.13
C ILE A 159 6.94 14.04 10.29
N TYR A 160 7.24 13.26 11.33
CA TYR A 160 7.83 13.84 12.54
C TYR A 160 9.34 14.05 12.42
N SER A 161 10.08 13.09 11.89
CA SER A 161 11.55 13.18 11.84
C SER A 161 12.04 13.97 10.63
N THR A 162 11.39 13.82 9.46
CA THR A 162 11.86 14.51 8.24
C THR A 162 11.24 15.90 8.06
N LEU A 163 9.92 16.03 8.23
CA LEU A 163 9.24 17.33 8.07
C LEU A 163 9.25 18.14 9.37
N GLY A 164 9.06 17.46 10.51
CA GLY A 164 8.96 18.05 11.84
C GLY A 164 10.27 18.30 12.59
N SER A 165 11.38 17.68 12.14
CA SER A 165 12.68 17.70 12.83
C SER A 165 12.64 17.17 14.28
N GLN A 166 11.72 16.25 14.59
CA GLN A 166 11.62 15.59 15.89
C GLN A 166 12.18 14.18 15.86
N ASP A 167 12.99 13.81 16.85
CA ASP A 167 13.34 12.41 17.10
C ASP A 167 12.22 11.77 17.93
N ILE A 168 11.38 10.97 17.27
CA ILE A 168 10.17 10.41 17.88
C ILE A 168 10.37 9.00 18.42
N GLN A 169 9.68 8.72 19.53
CA GLN A 169 9.51 7.37 20.07
C GLN A 169 8.05 6.98 19.90
N TYR A 170 7.75 5.86 19.24
CA TYR A 170 6.37 5.41 18.98
C TYR A 170 5.53 5.20 20.24
N THR A 171 6.16 5.09 21.41
CA THR A 171 5.49 4.93 22.71
C THR A 171 5.12 6.25 23.38
N ARG A 172 5.49 7.39 22.80
CA ARG A 172 5.25 8.73 23.35
C ARG A 172 4.46 9.59 22.37
N PRO A 173 3.52 10.43 22.87
CA PRO A 173 2.84 11.38 22.02
C PRO A 173 3.84 12.41 21.47
N ALA A 174 3.64 12.79 20.22
CA ALA A 174 4.38 13.85 19.53
C ALA A 174 3.37 14.77 18.84
N ASN A 175 3.71 16.03 18.63
CA ASN A 175 2.86 16.96 17.87
C ASN A 175 3.74 17.76 16.95
N ASP A 176 3.32 17.93 15.69
CA ASP A 176 4.06 18.75 14.75
C ASP A 176 3.14 19.40 13.70
N ARG A 177 3.72 20.22 12.84
CA ARG A 177 3.09 20.79 11.66
C ARG A 177 4.02 20.68 10.47
N PHE A 178 3.42 20.44 9.32
CA PHE A 178 4.15 20.41 8.06
C PHE A 178 3.29 21.00 6.96
N LYS A 179 3.93 21.31 5.83
CA LYS A 179 3.25 21.89 4.67
C LYS A 179 3.41 20.99 3.46
N LEU A 180 2.35 20.87 2.67
CA LEU A 180 2.36 20.12 1.41
C LEU A 180 1.68 20.90 0.29
N PRO A 181 2.24 20.90 -0.93
CA PRO A 181 1.52 21.34 -2.11
C PRO A 181 0.47 20.29 -2.49
N LEU A 182 -0.79 20.71 -2.56
CA LEU A 182 -1.93 19.89 -2.99
C LEU A 182 -2.74 20.65 -4.06
N LYS A 183 -3.58 19.94 -4.81
CA LYS A 183 -4.39 20.53 -5.88
C LYS A 183 -5.82 20.77 -5.43
N VAL A 184 -6.35 21.96 -5.72
CA VAL A 184 -7.78 22.29 -5.59
C VAL A 184 -8.21 23.01 -6.85
N ASP A 185 -9.28 22.54 -7.48
CA ASP A 185 -9.80 23.08 -8.75
C ASP A 185 -8.72 23.15 -9.87
N GLY A 186 -7.77 22.21 -9.85
CA GLY A 186 -6.67 22.13 -10.81
C GLY A 186 -5.46 23.02 -10.48
N GLU A 187 -5.56 23.90 -9.48
CA GLU A 187 -4.47 24.77 -9.05
C GLU A 187 -3.72 24.20 -7.85
N GLU A 188 -2.40 24.33 -7.85
CA GLU A 188 -1.55 23.93 -6.73
C GLU A 188 -1.58 24.99 -5.62
N ARG A 189 -1.86 24.55 -4.40
CA ARG A 189 -1.93 25.38 -3.19
C ARG A 189 -1.18 24.70 -2.06
N GLU A 190 -0.55 25.50 -1.20
CA GLU A 190 0.15 25.00 -0.01
C GLU A 190 -0.85 24.80 1.14
N PHE A 191 -0.91 23.58 1.68
CA PHE A 191 -1.73 23.23 2.83
C PHE A 191 -0.86 22.97 4.05
N GLU A 192 -1.18 23.61 5.17
CA GLU A 192 -0.59 23.27 6.47
C GLU A 192 -1.40 22.15 7.13
N TRP A 193 -0.70 21.09 7.53
CA TRP A 193 -1.24 19.96 8.29
C TRP A 193 -0.66 19.95 9.69
N ARG A 194 -1.45 19.50 10.65
CA ARG A 194 -1.01 19.25 12.04
C ARG A 194 -1.03 17.75 12.29
N ALA A 195 0.08 17.22 12.76
CA ALA A 195 0.22 15.83 13.17
C ALA A 195 0.19 15.75 14.70
N ALA A 196 -0.53 14.76 15.21
CA ALA A 196 -0.63 14.43 16.64
C ALA A 196 -0.76 12.91 16.83
#